data_AF-A0A961GNV1-F1
#
_entry.id   AF-A0A961GNV1-F1
#
_cell.length_a   1.000
_cell.length_b   1.000
_cell.length_c   1.000
_cell.angle_alpha   90.00
_cell.angle_beta   90.00
_cell.angle_gamma   90.00
#
_symmetry.space_group_name_H-M   'P 1'
#
loop_
_entity.id
_entity.type
_entity.pdbx_description
1 polymer ?
#
loop_
_entity_poly.entity_id
_entity_poly.type
_entity_poly.pdbx_seq_one_letter_code
_entity_poly.pdbx_strand_id
1 'polypeptide(L)' 'MAVVTMKQLLDSGAHFGHQTRRWNPKMKRFIFTDRNGIYIIDLQQTLTYI' A
#
# COMPACT_ATOMS: atom_id res chain seq x y z
N MET A 1 -10.03 7.56 -18.97
CA MET A 1 -9.72 7.47 -17.52
C MET A 1 -8.30 7.97 -17.32
N ALA A 2 -8.03 8.74 -16.26
CA ALA A 2 -6.67 9.18 -15.97
C ALA A 2 -5.83 7.95 -15.59
N VAL A 3 -4.77 7.68 -16.35
CA VAL A 3 -3.83 6.59 -16.03
C VAL A 3 -3.00 7.03 -14.84
N VAL A 4 -3.30 6.49 -13.66
CA VAL A 4 -2.50 6.74 -12.46
C VAL A 4 -1.23 5.90 -12.55
N THR A 5 -0.08 6.56 -12.52
CA THR A 5 1.21 5.87 -12.58
C THR A 5 1.69 5.46 -11.19
N MET A 6 2.45 4.36 -11.11
CA MET A 6 3.12 3.92 -9.87
C MET A 6 3.92 5.05 -9.20
N LYS A 7 4.60 5.86 -10.02
CA LYS A 7 5.38 7.01 -9.55
C LYS A 7 4.53 8.04 -8.81
N GLN A 8 3.35 8.37 -9.34
CA GLN A 8 2.42 9.29 -8.68
C GLN A 8 1.89 8.74 -7.34
N LEU A 9 1.70 7.44 -7.22
CA LEU A 9 1.28 6.80 -5.96
C LEU A 9 2.40 6.75 -4.92
N LEU A 10 3.65 6.60 -5.37
CA LEU A 10 4.82 6.70 -4.50
C LEU A 10 5.02 8.13 -3.99
N ASP A 11 5.00 9.11 -4.89
CA ASP A 11 5.20 10.52 -4.56
C ASP A 11 4.09 11.08 -3.66
N SER A 12 2.85 10.57 -3.79
CA SER A 12 1.72 10.96 -2.92
C SER A 12 1.69 10.23 -1.58
N GLY A 13 2.55 9.23 -1.36
CA GLY A 13 2.57 8.46 -0.11
C GLY A 13 1.44 7.44 0.03
N ALA A 14 0.75 7.07 -1.05
CA ALA A 14 -0.37 6.14 -1.04
C ALA A 14 0.00 4.69 -0.62
N HIS A 15 1.30 4.38 -0.56
CA HIS A 15 1.82 3.09 -0.09
C HIS A 15 1.88 2.96 1.43
N PHE A 16 1.69 4.04 2.20
CA PHE A 16 1.66 3.95 3.66
C PHE A 16 0.30 3.43 4.14
N GLY A 17 0.32 2.29 4.81
CA GLY A 17 -0.84 1.66 5.43
C GLY A 17 -0.99 2.03 6.90
N HIS A 18 -1.65 1.14 7.65
CA HIS A 18 -1.89 1.32 9.08
C HIS A 18 -0.73 0.82 9.95
N GLN A 19 -0.77 1.22 11.23
CA GLN A 19 0.13 0.71 12.25
C GLN A 19 -0.03 -0.81 12.41
N THR A 20 1.08 -1.52 12.61
CA THR A 20 1.12 -2.98 12.77
C THR A 20 0.30 -3.49 13.95
N ARG A 21 0.04 -2.64 14.95
CA ARG A 21 -0.81 -2.97 16.12
C ARG A 21 -2.31 -2.82 15.86
N ARG A 22 -2.71 -2.00 14.90
CA ARG A 22 -4.12 -1.66 14.61
C ARG A 22 -4.39 -1.83 13.12
N TRP A 23 -4.34 -3.08 12.67
CA TRP A 23 -4.57 -3.43 11.27
C TRP A 23 -5.58 -4.57 11.14
N ASN A 24 -6.15 -4.70 9.95
CA ASN A 24 -7.07 -5.78 9.62
C ASN A 24 -6.29 -6.96 8.98
N PRO A 25 -6.27 -8.16 9.60
CA PRO A 25 -5.55 -9.33 9.08
C PRO A 25 -5.90 -9.71 7.63
N LYS A 26 -7.09 -9.37 7.14
CA LYS A 26 -7.51 -9.63 5.75
C LYS A 26 -6.68 -8.87 4.70
N MET A 27 -6.03 -7.78 5.11
CA MET A 27 -5.18 -6.95 4.25
C MET A 27 -3.79 -7.56 4.02
N LYS A 28 -3.44 -8.69 4.67
CA LYS A 28 -2.11 -9.31 4.59
C LYS A 28 -1.64 -9.53 3.16
N ARG A 29 -2.58 -9.86 2.28
CA ARG A 29 -2.31 -10.14 0.86
C ARG A 29 -1.81 -8.93 0.07
N PHE A 30 -2.00 -7.70 0.56
CA PHE A 30 -1.62 -6.44 -0.09
C PHE A 30 -0.47 -5.74 0.63
N ILE A 31 0.08 -6.36 1.68
CA ILE A 31 1.17 -5.78 2.47
C ILE A 31 2.48 -6.29 1.89
N PHE A 32 3.35 -5.35 1.50
CA PHE A 32 4.70 -5.65 1.04
C PHE A 32 5.64 -5.92 2.23
N THR A 33 5.68 -5.01 3.19
CA THR A 33 6.53 -5.12 4.38
C THR A 33 6.03 -4.18 5.48
N ASP A 34 6.66 -4.16 6.64
CA ASP A 34 6.46 -3.14 7.66
C ASP A 34 7.76 -2.36 7.91
N ARG A 35 7.62 -1.05 8.14
CA ARG A 35 8.74 -0.15 8.47
C ARG A 35 8.32 0.77 9.60
N ASN A 36 9.10 0.80 10.67
CA ASN A 36 8.83 1.62 11.87
C ASN A 36 7.40 1.39 12.44
N GLY A 37 6.91 0.15 12.37
CA GLY A 37 5.58 -0.20 12.86
C GLY A 37 4.42 0.27 11.99
N ILE A 38 4.66 0.68 10.74
CA ILE A 38 3.64 0.97 9.73
C ILE A 38 3.75 -0.05 8.60
N TYR A 39 2.63 -0.63 8.19
CA TYR A 39 2.60 -1.49 7.01
C TYR A 39 2.75 -0.69 5.72
N ILE A 40 3.57 -1.19 4.82
CA ILE A 40 3.75 -0.68 3.46
C ILE A 40 2.92 -1.56 2.53
N ILE A 41 2.08 -0.93 1.73
CA ILE A 41 1.19 -1.57 0.76
C ILE A 41 1.95 -1.83 -0.53
N ASP A 42 1.76 -3.01 -1.11
CA ASP A 42 2.27 -3.34 -2.45
C ASP A 42 1.42 -2.62 -3.51
N LEU A 43 1.99 -1.54 -4.05
CA LEU A 43 1.34 -0.75 -5.10
C LEU A 43 1.28 -1.49 -6.45
N GLN A 44 2.22 -2.41 -6.75
CA GLN A 44 2.20 -3.16 -8.01
C GLN A 44 1.01 -4.11 -8.04
N GLN A 45 0.79 -4.82 -6.94
CA GLN A 45 -0.38 -5.65 -6.79
C GLN A 45 -1.66 -4.81 -6.75
N THR A 46 -1.67 -3.70 -6.01
CA THR A 46 -2.84 -2.83 -5.86
C THR A 46 -3.27 -2.21 -7.20
N LEU A 47 -2.32 -1.79 -8.04
CA LEU A 47 -2.62 -1.26 -9.39
C LEU A 47 -3.33 -2.26 -10.31
N THR A 48 -3.19 -3.57 -10.07
CA THR A 48 -3.91 -4.60 -10.85
C THR A 48 -5.37 -4.72 -10.44
N TYR A 49 -5.75 -4.23 -9.26
CA TYR A 49 -7.11 -4.27 -8.72
C TYR A 49 -7.94 -3.01 -9.03
N ILE A 50 -7.33 -1.97 -9.62
CA ILE A 50 -7.94 -0.68 -9.95
C ILE A 50 -8.18 -0.59 -11.45
#